data_AF-A0A7C5CMH8-F1
#
_entry.id   AF-A0A7C5CMH8-F1
#
_cell.length_a   1.000
_cell.length_b   1.000
_cell.length_c   1.000
_cell.angle_alpha   90.00
_cell.angle_beta   90.00
_cell.angle_gamma   90.00
#
_symmetry.space_group_name_H-M   'P 1'
#
loop_
_entity.id
_entity.type
_entity.pdbx_description
1 polymer ?
#
loop_
_entity_poly.entity_id
_entity_poly.type
_entity_poly.pdbx_seq_one_letter_code
_entity_poly.pdbx_strand_id
1 'polypeptide(L)'
;MNDKNLWPYKIPKKDYYKLRSISSQMKDTYSIGKEGIKDTTIKDLKMLLKKYGMIKIRLQRGSRLEKDRFELAEELAKNVGAIIIDIRGFTVTLALDDPSYARSIIKGTRVPPGLEK
;
A
#
# COMPACT_ATOMS: atom_id res chain seq x y z
N MET A 1 25.57 -6.66 22.10
CA MET A 1 25.40 -6.32 20.67
C MET A 1 24.73 -7.51 19.99
N ASN A 2 23.44 -7.42 19.67
CA ASN A 2 22.72 -8.50 18.97
C ASN A 2 21.79 -7.90 17.90
N ASP A 3 22.40 -7.21 16.94
CA ASP A 3 21.76 -6.56 15.79
C ASP A 3 21.31 -7.55 14.71
N LYS A 4 20.42 -8.50 15.05
CA LYS A 4 19.97 -9.56 14.12
C LYS A 4 18.47 -9.62 13.85
N ASN A 5 17.72 -8.53 13.99
CA ASN A 5 16.30 -8.50 13.58
C ASN A 5 15.77 -7.09 13.23
N LEU A 6 16.34 -6.43 12.23
CA LEU A 6 15.80 -5.14 11.76
C LEU A 6 14.80 -5.33 10.62
N TRP A 7 13.77 -6.11 10.88
CA TRP A 7 12.56 -6.11 10.07
C TRP A 7 11.46 -5.39 10.86
N PRO A 8 11.09 -4.14 10.48
CA PRO A 8 10.25 -3.28 11.31
C PRO A 8 8.75 -3.62 11.24
N TYR A 9 8.36 -4.61 10.43
CA TYR A 9 6.96 -4.94 10.14
C TYR A 9 6.57 -6.29 10.77
N LYS A 10 5.31 -6.47 11.12
CA LYS A 10 4.79 -7.75 11.62
C LYS A 10 4.78 -8.83 10.55
N ILE A 11 4.56 -8.46 9.29
CA ILE A 11 4.53 -9.40 8.15
C ILE A 11 5.94 -9.97 7.95
N PRO A 12 6.15 -11.29 7.87
CA PRO A 12 7.49 -11.83 7.65
C PRO A 12 8.06 -11.42 6.29
N LYS A 13 9.38 -11.21 6.24
CA LYS A 13 10.13 -10.77 5.03
C LYS A 13 9.79 -11.58 3.77
N LYS A 14 9.57 -12.90 3.90
CA LYS A 14 9.17 -13.79 2.78
C LYS A 14 7.81 -13.39 2.19
N ASP A 15 6.83 -13.10 3.04
CA ASP A 15 5.49 -12.72 2.61
C ASP A 15 5.50 -11.31 2.01
N TYR A 16 6.30 -10.40 2.56
CA TYR A 16 6.50 -9.07 1.97
C TYR A 16 6.97 -9.13 0.51
N TYR A 17 7.99 -9.93 0.19
CA TYR A 17 8.47 -10.05 -1.19
C TYR A 17 7.44 -10.68 -2.13
N LYS A 18 6.60 -11.59 -1.61
CA LYS A 18 5.47 -12.12 -2.38
C LYS A 18 4.44 -11.05 -2.66
N LEU A 19 4.05 -10.27 -1.65
CA LEU A 19 3.14 -9.12 -1.83
C LEU A 19 3.71 -8.13 -2.85
N ARG A 20 5.02 -7.86 -2.82
CA ARG A 20 5.71 -7.03 -3.81
C ARG A 20 5.67 -7.60 -5.23
N SER A 21 5.72 -8.92 -5.39
CA SER A 21 5.53 -9.55 -6.70
C SER A 21 4.10 -9.38 -7.20
N ILE A 22 3.12 -9.56 -6.30
CA ILE A 22 1.70 -9.39 -6.60
C ILE A 22 1.37 -7.92 -6.94
N SER A 23 1.96 -6.94 -6.25
CA SER A 23 1.73 -5.50 -6.50
C SER A 23 2.08 -5.08 -7.93
N SER A 24 3.05 -5.74 -8.55
CA SER A 24 3.45 -5.47 -9.94
C SER A 24 2.36 -5.86 -10.94
N GLN A 25 1.50 -6.81 -10.59
CA GLN A 25 0.39 -7.29 -11.43
C GLN A 25 -0.92 -6.54 -11.15
N MET A 26 -1.02 -5.84 -10.01
CA MET A 26 -2.20 -5.04 -9.67
C MET A 26 -2.33 -3.78 -10.54
N LYS A 27 -3.56 -3.50 -10.98
CA LYS A 27 -3.96 -2.20 -11.51
C LYS A 27 -4.15 -1.19 -10.37
N ASP A 28 -4.01 0.10 -10.66
CA ASP A 28 -4.35 1.14 -9.68
C ASP A 28 -5.84 1.14 -9.35
N THR A 29 -6.14 1.01 -8.06
CA THR A 29 -7.50 1.01 -7.52
C THR A 29 -8.02 2.43 -7.33
N TYR A 30 -7.14 3.35 -6.97
CA TYR A 30 -7.49 4.69 -6.58
C TYR A 30 -6.50 5.71 -7.13
N SER A 31 -6.98 6.87 -7.55
CA SER A 31 -6.14 7.97 -8.05
C SER A 31 -6.32 9.21 -7.19
N ILE A 32 -5.23 9.74 -6.62
CA ILE A 32 -5.23 10.98 -5.84
C ILE A 32 -4.90 12.14 -6.77
N GLY A 33 -5.83 13.10 -6.88
CA GLY A 33 -5.80 14.24 -7.78
C GLY A 33 -5.29 15.56 -7.15
N LYS A 34 -5.60 16.68 -7.81
CA LYS A 34 -5.25 18.06 -7.36
C LYS A 34 -5.77 18.42 -5.97
N GLU A 35 -6.86 17.79 -5.52
CA GLU A 35 -7.44 18.04 -4.19
C GLU A 35 -6.64 17.45 -3.02
N GLY A 36 -5.58 16.67 -3.30
CA GLY A 36 -4.64 16.20 -2.29
C GLY A 36 -5.16 15.05 -1.42
N ILE A 37 -4.44 14.78 -0.32
CA ILE A 37 -4.79 13.77 0.68
C ILE A 37 -5.79 14.41 1.65
N LYS A 38 -7.09 14.26 1.38
CA LYS A 38 -8.15 14.72 2.29
C LYS A 38 -8.47 13.66 3.35
N ASP A 39 -9.04 14.11 4.47
CA ASP A 39 -9.49 13.22 5.55
C ASP A 39 -10.53 12.18 5.08
N THR A 40 -11.41 12.60 4.18
CA THR A 40 -12.37 11.71 3.51
C THR A 40 -11.69 10.62 2.69
N THR A 41 -10.63 10.97 1.95
CA THR A 41 -9.80 10.02 1.21
C THR A 41 -9.09 9.05 2.15
N ILE A 42 -8.51 9.53 3.25
CA ILE A 42 -7.87 8.67 4.26
C ILE A 42 -8.87 7.65 4.82
N LYS A 43 -10.10 8.09 5.13
CA LYS A 43 -11.16 7.22 5.65
C LYS A 43 -11.56 6.14 4.64
N ASP A 44 -11.69 6.50 3.37
CA ASP A 44 -12.00 5.57 2.29
C ASP A 44 -10.86 4.54 2.09
N LEU A 45 -9.61 5.01 2.03
CA LEU A 45 -8.43 4.14 1.92
C LEU A 45 -8.30 3.18 3.10
N LYS A 46 -8.58 3.63 4.34
CA LYS A 46 -8.64 2.76 5.53
C LYS A 46 -9.70 1.67 5.38
N MET A 47 -10.88 2.01 4.87
CA MET A 47 -11.97 1.05 4.64
C MET A 47 -11.58 0.02 3.56
N LEU A 48 -11.01 0.47 2.45
CA LEU A 48 -10.51 -0.39 1.38
C LEU A 48 -9.39 -1.31 1.88
N LEU A 49 -8.42 -0.80 2.65
CA LEU A 49 -7.36 -1.62 3.24
C LEU A 49 -7.91 -2.67 4.21
N LYS A 50 -8.88 -2.34 5.05
CA LYS A 50 -9.53 -3.34 5.91
C LYS A 50 -10.31 -4.39 5.10
N LYS A 51 -10.93 -3.98 3.99
CA LYS A 51 -11.75 -4.86 3.14
C LYS A 51 -10.91 -5.77 2.24
N TYR A 52 -9.77 -5.31 1.73
CA TYR A 52 -8.98 -6.02 0.72
C TYR A 52 -7.58 -6.41 1.20
N GLY A 53 -7.07 -5.79 2.27
CA GLY A 53 -5.75 -6.03 2.85
C GLY A 53 -4.60 -5.31 2.14
N MET A 54 -4.76 -5.00 0.85
CA MET A 54 -3.74 -4.36 0.02
C MET A 54 -4.39 -3.56 -1.09
N ILE A 55 -3.85 -2.37 -1.37
CA ILE A 55 -4.35 -1.44 -2.38
C ILE A 55 -3.22 -0.77 -3.12
N LYS A 56 -3.46 -0.40 -4.38
CA LYS A 56 -2.52 0.34 -5.22
C LYS A 56 -3.10 1.69 -5.60
N ILE A 57 -2.37 2.75 -5.27
CA ILE A 57 -2.81 4.13 -5.40
C ILE A 57 -1.93 4.83 -6.42
N ARG A 58 -2.52 5.59 -7.33
CA ARG A 58 -1.82 6.42 -8.31
C ARG A 58 -1.87 7.88 -7.88
N LEU A 59 -0.70 8.52 -7.84
CA LEU A 59 -0.54 9.95 -7.56
C LEU A 59 -0.59 10.71 -8.90
N GLN A 60 -1.57 11.60 -9.08
CA GLN A 60 -1.73 12.35 -10.33
C GLN A 60 -0.80 13.58 -10.42
N ARG A 61 -0.82 14.23 -11.59
CA ARG A 61 0.01 15.39 -11.98
C ARG A 61 -0.24 16.63 -11.13
N GLY A 62 -1.45 16.75 -10.59
CA GLY A 62 -1.83 17.81 -9.67
C GLY A 62 -1.12 17.79 -8.33
N SER A 63 -0.97 16.61 -7.73
CA SER A 63 -0.36 16.43 -6.41
C SER A 63 1.18 16.42 -6.45
N ARG A 64 1.79 16.53 -7.65
CA ARG A 64 3.23 16.53 -7.90
C ARG A 64 3.91 17.88 -7.64
N LEU A 65 3.13 18.94 -7.45
CA LEU A 65 3.64 20.31 -7.45
C LEU A 65 4.25 20.74 -6.09
N GLU A 66 4.05 19.99 -5.00
CA GLU A 66 4.46 20.42 -3.66
C GLU A 66 5.31 19.42 -2.86
N LYS A 67 5.30 18.11 -3.16
CA LYS A 67 6.03 17.10 -2.36
C LYS A 67 6.61 15.96 -3.20
N ASP A 68 7.70 15.36 -2.72
CA ASP A 68 8.28 14.17 -3.35
C ASP A 68 7.33 12.96 -3.22
N ARG A 69 7.39 12.03 -4.18
CA ARG A 69 6.56 10.81 -4.19
C ARG A 69 6.81 9.93 -2.96
N PHE A 70 8.04 9.93 -2.43
CA PHE A 70 8.39 9.15 -1.25
C PHE A 70 7.75 9.75 0.00
N GLU A 71 7.81 11.07 0.15
CA GLU A 71 7.16 11.79 1.25
C GLU A 71 5.65 11.59 1.24
N LEU A 72 5.01 11.68 0.07
CA LEU A 72 3.57 11.42 -0.08
C LEU A 72 3.21 9.97 0.27
N ALA A 73 4.04 9.00 -0.12
CA ALA A 73 3.84 7.60 0.20
C ALA A 73 3.93 7.35 1.71
N GLU A 74 4.93 7.93 2.38
CA GLU A 74 5.11 7.84 3.83
C GLU A 74 3.98 8.53 4.59
N GLU A 75 3.57 9.72 4.15
CA GLU A 75 2.44 10.44 4.73
C GLU A 75 1.15 9.62 4.60
N LEU A 76 0.86 9.04 3.43
CA LEU A 76 -0.29 8.14 3.23
C LEU A 76 -0.21 6.90 4.11
N ALA A 77 0.93 6.22 4.13
CA ALA A 77 1.14 5.02 4.93
C ALA A 77 0.90 5.31 6.42
N LYS A 78 1.44 6.42 6.94
CA LYS A 78 1.29 6.84 8.33
C LYS A 78 -0.15 7.23 8.67
N ASN A 79 -0.81 8.02 7.82
CA ASN A 79 -2.19 8.45 8.03
C ASN A 79 -3.17 7.27 8.02
N VAL A 80 -2.94 6.29 7.15
CA VAL A 80 -3.80 5.13 6.97
C VAL A 80 -3.45 4.00 7.96
N GLY A 81 -2.23 3.97 8.49
CA GLY A 81 -1.74 2.91 9.37
C GLY A 81 -1.36 1.65 8.58
N ALA A 82 -0.76 1.83 7.41
CA ALA A 82 -0.38 0.78 6.48
C ALA A 82 1.13 0.81 6.21
N ILE A 83 1.64 -0.27 5.60
CA ILE A 83 3.05 -0.39 5.20
C ILE A 83 3.19 -0.19 3.70
N ILE A 84 4.30 0.39 3.30
CA ILE A 84 4.65 0.58 1.89
C ILE A 84 5.26 -0.72 1.38
N ILE A 85 4.63 -1.33 0.38
CA ILE A 85 5.11 -2.57 -0.25
C ILE A 85 5.99 -2.26 -1.46
N ASP A 86 5.58 -1.30 -2.28
CA ASP A 86 6.31 -0.92 -3.48
C ASP A 86 5.93 0.50 -3.91
N ILE A 87 6.94 1.26 -4.35
CA ILE A 87 6.76 2.58 -4.97
C ILE A 87 7.32 2.47 -6.38
N ARG A 88 6.45 2.53 -7.39
CA ARG A 88 6.84 2.44 -8.80
C ARG A 88 6.31 3.63 -9.58
N GLY A 89 7.23 4.47 -10.05
CA GLY A 89 6.89 5.69 -10.79
C GLY A 89 6.09 6.66 -9.92
N PHE A 90 4.80 6.80 -10.21
CA PHE A 90 3.83 7.60 -9.45
C PHE A 90 2.74 6.74 -8.83
N THR A 91 2.99 5.44 -8.66
CA THR A 91 2.08 4.53 -7.97
C THR A 91 2.70 4.04 -6.68
N VAL A 92 1.91 4.02 -5.63
CA VAL A 92 2.28 3.56 -4.28
C VAL A 92 1.38 2.39 -3.96
N THR A 93 1.98 1.30 -3.51
CA THR A 93 1.24 0.13 -3.04
C THR A 93 1.33 0.06 -1.53
N LEU A 94 0.17 0.04 -0.87
CA LEU A 94 0.04 -0.07 0.57
C LEU A 94 -0.59 -1.40 0.95
N ALA A 95 -0.13 -1.99 2.04
CA ALA A 95 -0.75 -3.18 2.64
C ALA A 95 -0.87 -3.01 4.16
N LEU A 96 -1.79 -3.73 4.78
CA LEU A 96 -1.88 -3.78 6.24
C LEU A 96 -0.66 -4.50 6.83
N ASP A 97 -0.13 -4.00 7.95
CA ASP A 97 0.92 -4.65 8.73
C ASP A 97 0.38 -5.87 9.51
N ASP A 98 -0.26 -6.81 8.83
CA ASP A 98 -0.83 -7.99 9.46
C ASP A 98 -0.52 -9.26 8.65
N PRO A 99 0.14 -10.27 9.27
CA PRO A 99 0.49 -11.53 8.60
C PRO A 99 -0.72 -12.31 8.07
N SER A 100 -1.87 -12.20 8.73
CA SER A 100 -3.09 -12.93 8.33
C SER A 100 -3.60 -12.42 7.00
N TYR A 101 -3.66 -11.08 6.85
CA TYR A 101 -4.03 -10.44 5.59
C TYR A 101 -3.05 -10.79 4.47
N ALA A 102 -1.75 -10.72 4.75
CA ALA A 102 -0.71 -11.09 3.79
C ALA A 102 -0.90 -12.52 3.28
N ARG A 103 -1.11 -13.48 4.19
CA ARG A 103 -1.34 -14.89 3.85
C ARG A 103 -2.64 -15.10 3.07
N SER A 104 -3.72 -14.41 3.41
CA SER A 104 -4.98 -14.52 2.66
C SER A 104 -4.86 -14.03 1.22
N ILE A 105 -4.08 -12.97 0.99
CA ILE A 105 -3.78 -12.46 -0.36
C ILE A 105 -2.92 -13.47 -1.12
N ILE A 106 -1.85 -13.97 -0.49
CA ILE A 106 -0.94 -14.95 -1.12
C ILE A 106 -1.66 -16.26 -1.46
N LYS A 107 -2.60 -16.70 -0.61
CA LYS A 107 -3.44 -17.89 -0.85
C LYS A 107 -4.54 -17.65 -1.88
N GLY A 108 -4.76 -16.41 -2.31
CA GLY A 108 -5.86 -16.05 -3.24
C GLY A 108 -7.25 -16.04 -2.61
N THR A 109 -7.38 -16.30 -1.30
CA THR A 109 -8.65 -16.23 -0.58
C THR A 109 -9.19 -14.80 -0.52
N ARG A 110 -8.29 -13.81 -0.55
CA ARG A 110 -8.62 -12.39 -0.62
C ARG A 110 -8.00 -11.79 -1.86
N VAL A 111 -8.83 -11.29 -2.76
CA VAL A 111 -8.37 -10.67 -4.00
C VAL A 111 -8.32 -9.16 -3.79
N PRO A 112 -7.13 -8.55 -3.83
CA PRO A 112 -7.02 -7.10 -3.80
C PRO A 112 -7.55 -6.51 -5.12
N PRO A 113 -8.17 -5.32 -5.06
CA PRO A 113 -8.83 -4.71 -6.19
C PRO A 113 -7.82 -4.37 -7.29
N GLY A 114 -8.18 -4.65 -8.53
CA GLY A 114 -7.25 -4.52 -9.67
C GLY A 114 -6.33 -5.73 -9.90
N LEU A 115 -6.50 -6.80 -9.12
CA LEU A 115 -5.96 -8.15 -9.40
C LEU A 115 -7.05 -9.10 -9.96
N GLU A 116 -8.25 -8.59 -10.19
CA GLU A 116 -9.35 -9.32 -10.80
C GLU A 116 -8.97 -9.67 -12.26
N LYS A 117 -8.97 -10.97 -12.57
CA LYS A 117 -8.71 -11.50 -13.92
C LYS A 117 -9.90 -11.27 -14.84
#